data_AF-A0A6M6E943-F1
#
_entry.id   AF-A0A6M6E943-F1
#
_cell.length_a   1.000
_cell.length_b   1.000
_cell.length_c   1.000
_cell.angle_alpha   90.00
_cell.angle_beta   90.00
_cell.angle_gamma   90.00
#
_symmetry.space_group_name_H-M   'P 1'
#
loop_
_entity.id
_entity.type
_entity.pdbx_description
1 polymer ?
#
loop_
_entity_poly.entity_id
_entity_poly.type
_entity_poly.pdbx_seq_one_letter_code
_entity_poly.pdbx_strand_id
1 'polypeptide(L)'
;MEPFIKSYQFNFIEMQTQNWVNGHASVNDEAVLKALRYSSQDKTLNLFPDIDKQQMDLLNSFIEIKEKLGAERFLLKLRPYIISFKEVTEKTVKKI
;
A
#
# COMPACT_ATOMS: atom_id res chain seq x y z
N MET A 1 15.79 1.68 -6.03
CA MET A 1 14.52 2.38 -6.35
C MET A 1 14.44 3.63 -5.52
N GLU A 2 14.06 4.74 -6.12
CA GLU A 2 13.76 5.99 -5.41
C GLU A 2 12.37 5.91 -4.74
N PRO A 3 12.13 6.72 -3.69
CA PRO A 3 10.79 6.83 -3.10
C PRO A 3 9.76 7.33 -4.11
N PHE A 4 8.66 6.61 -4.24
CA PHE A 4 7.59 6.90 -5.22
C PHE A 4 6.19 6.95 -4.58
N ILE A 5 6.06 6.49 -3.34
CA ILE A 5 4.79 6.36 -2.63
C ILE A 5 4.51 7.67 -1.87
N LYS A 6 3.46 8.39 -2.23
CA LYS A 6 2.98 9.54 -1.46
C LYS A 6 2.32 9.07 -0.16
N SER A 7 2.33 9.90 0.89
CA SER A 7 1.75 9.52 2.19
C SER A 7 0.29 9.07 2.11
N TYR A 8 -0.55 9.72 1.29
CA TYR A 8 -1.94 9.30 1.13
C TYR A 8 -2.07 7.94 0.42
N GLN A 9 -1.16 7.62 -0.52
CA GLN A 9 -1.12 6.32 -1.18
C GLN A 9 -0.71 5.24 -0.17
N PHE A 10 0.30 5.52 0.67
CA PHE A 10 0.70 4.61 1.74
C PHE A 10 -0.44 4.35 2.72
N ASN A 11 -1.13 5.39 3.20
CA ASN A 11 -2.27 5.25 4.12
C ASN A 11 -3.41 4.43 3.49
N PHE A 12 -3.66 4.62 2.19
CA PHE A 12 -4.65 3.80 1.49
C PHE A 12 -4.21 2.33 1.40
N ILE A 13 -2.94 2.06 1.12
CA ILE A 13 -2.38 0.69 1.10
C ILE A 13 -2.49 0.04 2.49
N GLU A 14 -2.22 0.79 3.56
CA GLU A 14 -2.37 0.33 4.94
C GLU A 14 -3.83 -0.05 5.24
N MET A 15 -4.79 0.78 4.83
CA MET A 15 -6.22 0.49 4.94
C MET A 15 -6.63 -0.77 4.16
N GLN A 16 -6.18 -0.94 2.91
CA GLN A 16 -6.48 -2.15 2.13
C GLN A 16 -5.88 -3.41 2.78
N THR A 17 -4.67 -3.28 3.31
CA THR A 17 -3.97 -4.36 4.02
C THR A 17 -4.73 -4.78 5.28
N GLN A 18 -5.21 -3.82 6.06
CA GLN A 18 -5.98 -4.09 7.27
C GLN A 18 -7.34 -4.72 6.93
N ASN A 19 -8.03 -4.23 5.90
CA ASN A 19 -9.30 -4.80 5.44
C ASN A 19 -9.15 -6.25 4.99
N TRP A 20 -8.04 -6.57 4.31
CA TRP A 20 -7.71 -7.93 3.92
C TRP A 20 -7.49 -8.85 5.13
N VAL A 21 -6.65 -8.44 6.08
CA VAL A 21 -6.37 -9.22 7.30
C VAL A 21 -7.62 -9.44 8.14
N ASN A 22 -8.48 -8.41 8.26
CA ASN A 22 -9.73 -8.51 9.00
C ASN A 22 -10.76 -9.39 8.27
N GLY A 23 -10.85 -9.29 6.94
CA GLY A 23 -11.71 -10.15 6.13
C GLY A 23 -11.30 -11.62 6.23
N HIS A 24 -10.00 -11.90 6.24
CA HIS A 24 -9.46 -13.24 6.48
C HIS A 24 -9.82 -13.80 7.87
N ALA A 25 -10.06 -12.94 8.86
CA ALA A 25 -10.46 -13.37 10.20
C ALA A 25 -11.97 -13.58 10.37
N SER A 26 -12.81 -13.01 9.50
CA SER A 26 -14.28 -13.02 9.64
C SER A 26 -15.02 -13.82 8.56
N VAL A 27 -14.39 -14.12 7.43
CA VAL A 27 -15.00 -14.82 6.29
C VAL A 27 -14.37 -16.21 6.13
N ASN A 28 -15.20 -17.26 6.10
CA ASN A 28 -14.76 -18.65 5.92
C ASN A 28 -14.80 -19.11 4.45
N ASP A 29 -15.39 -18.33 3.56
CA ASP A 29 -15.52 -18.67 2.14
C ASP A 29 -14.22 -18.30 1.38
N GLU A 30 -13.52 -19.31 0.87
CA GLU A 30 -12.26 -19.15 0.15
C GLU A 30 -12.41 -18.33 -1.14
N ALA A 31 -13.54 -18.46 -1.86
CA ALA A 31 -13.78 -17.71 -3.09
C ALA A 31 -13.99 -16.22 -2.79
N VAL A 32 -14.71 -15.91 -1.71
CA VAL A 32 -14.89 -14.52 -1.23
C VAL A 32 -13.56 -13.93 -0.78
N LEU A 33 -12.76 -14.67 -0.02
CA LEU A 33 -11.42 -14.24 0.37
C LEU A 33 -10.52 -13.99 -0.85
N LYS A 34 -10.54 -14.89 -1.83
CA LYS A 34 -9.78 -14.72 -3.07
C LYS A 34 -10.20 -13.45 -3.82
N ALA A 35 -11.51 -13.22 -3.96
CA ALA A 35 -12.03 -12.02 -4.60
C ALA A 35 -11.62 -10.73 -3.86
N LEU A 36 -11.71 -10.73 -2.52
CA LEU A 36 -11.28 -9.60 -1.68
C LEU A 36 -9.79 -9.32 -1.86
N ARG A 37 -8.94 -10.36 -1.86
CA ARG A 37 -7.48 -10.21 -2.06
C ARG A 37 -7.16 -9.55 -3.39
N TYR A 38 -7.68 -10.09 -4.49
CA TYR A 38 -7.40 -9.54 -5.83
C TYR A 38 -8.00 -8.15 -6.02
N SER A 39 -9.18 -7.87 -5.46
CA SER A 39 -9.77 -6.53 -5.49
C SER A 39 -8.94 -5.51 -4.72
N SER A 40 -8.42 -5.87 -3.54
CA SER A 40 -7.53 -5.00 -2.77
C SER A 40 -6.20 -4.74 -3.49
N GLN A 41 -5.63 -5.76 -4.13
CA GLN A 41 -4.43 -5.61 -4.98
C GLN A 41 -4.69 -4.63 -6.13
N ASP A 42 -5.78 -4.84 -6.88
CA ASP A 42 -6.13 -3.99 -8.02
C ASP A 42 -6.29 -2.53 -7.60
N LYS A 43 -7.01 -2.27 -6.49
CA LYS A 43 -7.13 -0.93 -5.90
C LYS A 43 -5.78 -0.31 -5.53
N THR A 44 -4.85 -1.10 -5.00
CA THR A 44 -3.50 -0.63 -4.68
C THR A 44 -2.72 -0.26 -5.93
N LEU A 45 -2.79 -1.07 -6.99
CA LEU A 45 -2.09 -0.79 -8.26
C LEU A 45 -2.67 0.45 -8.97
N ASN A 46 -3.99 0.63 -8.91
CA ASN A 46 -4.68 1.79 -9.49
C ASN A 46 -4.28 3.15 -8.87
N LEU A 47 -3.57 3.15 -7.73
CA LEU A 47 -2.99 4.38 -7.18
C LEU A 47 -1.78 4.90 -7.97
N PHE A 48 -1.20 4.07 -8.84
CA PHE A 48 0.07 4.34 -9.53
C PHE A 48 -0.11 4.22 -11.06
N PRO A 49 -0.59 5.28 -11.73
CA PRO A 49 -0.83 5.24 -13.18
C PRO A 49 0.45 5.03 -14.00
N ASP A 50 1.60 5.48 -13.50
CA ASP A 50 2.90 5.41 -14.18
C ASP A 50 3.89 4.49 -13.43
N ILE A 51 3.41 3.32 -12.99
CA ILE A 51 4.21 2.38 -12.21
C ILE A 51 5.25 1.65 -13.08
N ASP A 52 6.49 1.55 -12.59
CA ASP A 52 7.51 0.72 -13.24
C ASP A 52 7.43 -0.75 -12.81
N LYS A 53 8.15 -1.63 -13.51
CA LYS A 53 8.12 -3.08 -13.21
C LYS A 53 8.59 -3.41 -11.79
N GLN A 54 9.63 -2.75 -11.27
CA GLN A 54 10.16 -3.04 -9.93
C GLN A 54 9.19 -2.58 -8.84
N GLN A 55 8.56 -1.42 -9.03
CA GLN A 55 7.52 -0.88 -8.16
C GLN A 55 6.27 -1.78 -8.18
N MET A 56 5.88 -2.23 -9.37
CA MET A 56 4.76 -3.16 -9.58
C MET A 56 5.02 -4.48 -8.85
N ASP A 57 6.20 -5.08 -9.01
CA ASP A 57 6.58 -6.32 -8.32
C ASP A 57 6.58 -6.15 -6.80
N LEU A 58 7.04 -4.99 -6.29
CA LEU A 58 6.99 -4.65 -4.87
C LEU A 58 5.54 -4.62 -4.34
N LEU A 59 4.63 -3.94 -5.04
CA LEU A 59 3.22 -3.85 -4.63
C LEU A 59 2.49 -5.19 -4.80
N ASN A 60 2.84 -5.98 -5.81
CA ASN A 60 2.26 -7.31 -6.05
C ASN A 60 2.54 -8.31 -4.92
N SER A 61 3.59 -8.10 -4.12
CA SER A 61 3.81 -8.89 -2.90
C SER A 61 2.67 -8.81 -1.88
N PHE A 62 1.72 -7.88 -2.05
CA PHE A 62 0.45 -7.85 -1.32
C PHE A 62 -0.29 -9.21 -1.35
N ILE A 63 -0.26 -9.94 -2.48
CA ILE A 63 -0.97 -11.22 -2.60
C ILE A 63 -0.41 -12.31 -1.68
N GLU A 64 0.81 -12.13 -1.16
CA GLU A 64 1.48 -13.10 -0.30
C GLU A 64 1.05 -12.96 1.17
N ILE A 65 0.32 -11.90 1.52
CA ILE A 65 -0.15 -11.63 2.88
C ILE A 65 -1.20 -12.67 3.26
N LYS A 66 -0.88 -13.59 4.16
CA LYS A 66 -1.82 -14.60 4.68
C LYS A 66 -2.39 -14.28 6.06
N GLU A 67 -1.69 -13.44 6.81
CA GLU A 67 -1.95 -13.20 8.22
C GLU A 67 -1.43 -11.81 8.61
N LYS A 68 -1.77 -11.38 9.83
CA LYS A 68 -1.39 -10.08 10.37
C LYS A 68 0.13 -9.83 10.33
N LEU A 69 0.94 -10.84 10.69
CA LEU A 69 2.40 -10.72 10.62
C LEU A 69 2.89 -10.52 9.17
N GLY A 70 2.23 -11.12 8.18
CA GLY A 70 2.53 -10.90 6.77
C GLY A 70 2.24 -9.46 6.33
N ALA A 71 1.12 -8.89 6.81
CA ALA A 71 0.74 -7.52 6.56
C ALA A 71 1.75 -6.52 7.14
N GLU A 72 2.15 -6.71 8.40
CA GLU A 72 3.17 -5.86 9.04
C GLU A 72 4.50 -5.91 8.28
N ARG A 73 4.95 -7.10 7.89
CA ARG A 73 6.17 -7.26 7.06
C ARG A 73 6.05 -6.55 5.71
N PHE A 74 4.90 -6.63 5.06
CA PHE A 74 4.63 -5.95 3.80
C PHE A 74 4.70 -4.42 3.96
N LEU A 75 4.00 -3.86 4.95
CA LEU A 75 4.02 -2.41 5.19
C LEU A 75 5.42 -1.90 5.56
N LEU A 76 6.18 -2.66 6.36
CA LEU A 76 7.57 -2.35 6.67
C LEU A 76 8.46 -2.29 5.42
N LYS A 77 8.26 -3.19 4.45
CA LYS A 77 8.98 -3.14 3.16
C LYS A 77 8.66 -1.90 2.34
N LEU A 78 7.47 -1.31 2.49
CA LEU A 78 7.06 -0.12 1.75
C LEU A 78 7.57 1.19 2.37
N ARG A 79 7.85 1.23 3.68
CA ARG A 79 8.27 2.45 4.39
C ARG A 79 9.46 3.19 3.74
N PRO A 80 10.53 2.54 3.26
CA PRO A 80 11.65 3.22 2.61
C PRO A 80 11.27 3.94 1.31
N TYR A 81 10.14 3.58 0.70
CA TYR A 81 9.70 4.12 -0.58
C TYR A 81 8.66 5.24 -0.43
N ILE A 82 8.39 5.68 0.80
CA ILE A 82 7.50 6.82 1.07
C ILE A 82 8.25 8.13 0.79
N ILE A 83 7.69 8.95 -0.10
CA ILE A 83 8.17 10.31 -0.35
C ILE A 83 7.90 11.14 0.90
N SER A 84 8.96 11.55 1.58
CA SER A 84 8.84 12.48 2.71
C SER A 84 8.30 13.84 2.23
N PHE A 85 7.46 14.46 3.04
CA PHE A 85 7.06 15.84 2.78
C PHE A 85 8.31 16.73 2.87
N LYS A 86 8.56 17.55 1.84
CA LYS A 86 9.59 18.58 1.91
C LYS A 86 9.24 19.52 3.07
N GLU A 87 10.18 19.72 3.99
CA GLU A 87 10.03 20.72 5.04
C GLU A 87 9.83 22.09 4.37
N VAL A 88 8.64 22.66 4.57
CA VAL A 88 8.29 23.97 4.07
C VAL A 88 9.05 24.98 4.93
N THR A 89 10.25 25.36 4.51
CA THR A 89 10.99 26.44 5.20
C THR A 89 10.20 27.75 5.10
N GLU A 90 10.23 28.57 6.15
CA GLU A 90 9.44 29.81 6.32
C GLU A 90 9.45 30.75 5.11
N LYS A 91 10.51 30.70 4.27
CA LYS A 91 10.62 31.48 3.03
C LYS A 91 9.56 31.15 1.98
N THR A 92 8.97 29.96 1.99
CA THR A 92 7.98 29.51 1.00
C THR A 92 6.55 29.85 1.42
N VAL A 93 6.28 29.95 2.73
CA VAL A 93 4.94 30.27 3.28
C VAL A 93 4.53 31.71 2.97
N LYS A 94 5.48 32.64 2.81
CA LYS A 94 5.18 34.05 2.48
C LYS A 94 4.63 34.31 1.06
N LYS A 95 4.47 33.27 0.24
CA LYS A 95 4.03 33.39 -1.17
C LYS A 95 2.75 32.62 -1.51
N ILE A 96 2.09 32.01 -0.53
CA ILE A 96 0.85 31.24 -0.72
C ILE A 96 -0.34 32.06 -0.26
#